data_AF-A0A2N2V2U7-F1
#
_entry.id   AF-A0A2N2V2U7-F1
#
_cell.length_a   1.000
_cell.length_b   1.000
_cell.length_c   1.000
_cell.angle_alpha   90.00
_cell.angle_beta   90.00
_cell.angle_gamma   90.00
#
_symmetry.space_group_name_H-M   'P 1'
#
loop_
_entity.id
_entity.type
_entity.pdbx_description
1 polymer ?
#
loop_
_entity_poly.entity_id
_entity_poly.type
_entity_poly.pdbx_seq_one_letter_code
_entity_poly.pdbx_strand_id
1 'polypeptide(L)'
;MVFWNAGEKTILAADIVEADPLRLKLRDDGSVLAATVLKVGRTVCQVEAKLITSSSNEVSLGFAFLDSGDGAVIEILHTSEKRHPEFLGTIRGLPSGLHNLGRITGREFNRRLFLLPTSPRKLGLITAVLGVAIAGAGLLVPWESLSKSSTQALPTSLVVMGAGALYALMGAVLIFLTRRRYPKALHVDELG
;
A
#
# COMPACT_ATOMS: atom_id res chain seq x y z
N MET A 1 3.31 -16.66 3.84
CA MET A 1 2.35 -15.68 3.28
C MET A 1 2.44 -14.38 4.08
N VAL A 2 2.19 -13.22 3.48
CA VAL A 2 2.08 -11.94 4.19
C VAL A 2 0.73 -11.31 3.88
N PHE A 3 0.03 -10.82 4.90
CA PHE A 3 -1.19 -10.03 4.72
C PHE A 3 -1.12 -8.76 5.58
N TRP A 4 -1.73 -7.67 5.13
CA TRP A 4 -1.76 -6.40 5.86
C TRP A 4 -2.92 -5.52 5.40
N ASN A 5 -3.32 -4.57 6.24
CA ASN A 5 -4.25 -3.51 5.88
C ASN A 5 -3.54 -2.47 5.02
N ALA A 6 -3.75 -2.53 3.70
CA ALA A 6 -3.24 -1.54 2.75
C ALA A 6 -4.12 -0.28 2.64
N GLY A 7 -5.26 -0.25 3.33
CA GLY A 7 -6.18 0.88 3.40
C GLY A 7 -5.77 1.89 4.46
N GLU A 8 -6.63 2.89 4.68
CA GLU A 8 -6.40 3.94 5.69
C GLU A 8 -7.24 3.81 6.93
N LYS A 9 -8.38 3.13 6.81
CA LYS A 9 -9.28 2.91 7.92
C LYS A 9 -8.81 1.70 8.71
N THR A 10 -8.91 1.79 10.03
CA THR A 10 -8.75 0.65 10.93
C THR A 10 -9.80 -0.40 10.58
N ILE A 11 -9.36 -1.66 10.50
CA ILE A 11 -10.25 -2.81 10.34
C ILE A 11 -10.35 -3.48 11.70
N LEU A 12 -11.56 -3.62 12.22
CA LEU A 12 -11.83 -4.29 13.50
C LEU A 12 -12.20 -5.75 13.27
N ALA A 13 -12.02 -6.59 14.28
CA ALA A 13 -12.51 -7.97 14.27
C ALA A 13 -14.01 -8.04 13.93
N ALA A 14 -14.80 -7.10 14.46
CA ALA A 14 -16.24 -7.00 14.25
C ALA A 14 -16.65 -6.60 12.81
N ASP A 15 -15.70 -6.14 11.99
CA ASP A 15 -15.95 -5.86 10.59
C ASP A 15 -15.94 -7.13 9.73
N ILE A 16 -15.42 -8.25 10.25
CA ILE A 16 -15.44 -9.54 9.57
C ILE A 16 -16.87 -10.09 9.59
N VAL A 17 -17.36 -10.53 8.44
CA VAL A 17 -18.69 -11.14 8.33
C VAL A 17 -18.66 -12.57 8.87
N GLU A 18 -19.44 -12.84 9.92
CA GLU A 18 -19.48 -14.17 10.56
C GLU A 18 -19.85 -15.32 9.60
N ALA A 19 -20.73 -15.06 8.63
CA ALA A 19 -21.14 -16.03 7.62
C ALA A 19 -20.03 -16.32 6.57
N ASP A 20 -19.01 -15.45 6.46
CA ASP A 20 -17.87 -15.64 5.56
C ASP A 20 -16.57 -15.14 6.22
N PRO A 21 -16.06 -15.89 7.23
CA PRO A 21 -14.91 -15.48 8.01
C PRO A 21 -13.62 -15.54 7.19
N LEU A 22 -12.62 -14.78 7.64
CA LEU A 22 -11.30 -14.76 7.02
C LEU A 22 -10.61 -16.12 7.16
N ARG A 23 -10.23 -16.69 6.04
CA ARG A 23 -9.56 -17.99 5.99
C ARG A 23 -8.64 -18.13 4.79
N LEU A 24 -7.68 -19.03 4.94
CA LEU A 24 -6.83 -19.51 3.86
C LEU A 24 -7.32 -20.88 3.47
N LYS A 25 -7.60 -21.07 2.19
CA LYS A 25 -8.06 -22.34 1.64
C LYS A 25 -7.01 -22.91 0.69
N LEU A 26 -6.57 -24.13 0.97
CA LEU A 26 -5.82 -24.94 0.02
C LEU A 26 -6.78 -25.63 -0.95
N ARG A 27 -6.25 -26.12 -2.07
CA ARG A 27 -7.03 -26.99 -2.95
C ARG A 27 -7.31 -28.32 -2.24
N ASP A 28 -8.36 -29.02 -2.67
CA ASP A 28 -8.85 -30.25 -2.05
C ASP A 28 -7.87 -31.44 -2.11
N ASP A 29 -6.73 -31.28 -2.78
CA ASP A 29 -5.67 -32.29 -2.92
C ASP A 29 -4.64 -32.28 -1.77
N GLY A 30 -4.73 -31.34 -0.83
CA GLY A 30 -3.77 -31.25 0.26
C GLY A 30 -4.39 -30.84 1.60
N SER A 31 -3.61 -31.05 2.64
CA SER A 31 -3.95 -30.70 4.01
C SER A 31 -2.92 -29.72 4.59
N VAL A 32 -3.39 -28.90 5.53
CA VAL A 32 -2.56 -28.05 6.36
C VAL A 32 -2.01 -28.90 7.50
N LEU A 33 -0.68 -28.95 7.60
CA LEU A 33 0.02 -29.63 8.69
C LEU A 33 0.25 -28.69 9.88
N ALA A 34 0.57 -27.42 9.59
CA ALA A 34 0.76 -26.39 10.61
C ALA A 34 0.51 -25.00 10.03
N ALA A 35 0.07 -24.08 10.89
CA ALA A 35 -0.03 -22.66 10.59
C ALA A 35 0.51 -21.86 11.77
N THR A 36 1.52 -21.02 11.52
CA THR A 36 2.23 -20.28 12.57
C THR A 36 2.37 -18.81 12.18
N VAL A 37 2.10 -17.90 13.11
CA VAL A 37 2.37 -16.48 12.92
C VAL A 37 3.85 -16.22 13.21
N LEU A 38 4.65 -15.97 12.16
CA LEU A 38 6.08 -15.72 12.29
C LEU A 38 6.38 -14.30 12.77
N LYS A 39 5.59 -13.33 12.32
CA LYS A 39 5.82 -11.91 12.61
C LYS A 39 4.51 -11.15 12.56
N VAL A 40 4.36 -10.19 13.48
CA VAL A 40 3.23 -9.26 13.49
C VAL A 40 3.79 -7.84 13.44
N GLY A 41 3.14 -6.95 12.68
CA GLY A 41 3.53 -5.54 12.62
C GLY A 41 3.49 -4.88 13.98
N ARG A 42 2.41 -5.10 14.74
CA ARG A 42 2.25 -4.70 16.14
C ARG A 42 1.62 -5.83 16.94
N THR A 43 2.23 -6.22 18.06
CA THR A 43 1.74 -7.34 18.90
C THR A 43 0.34 -7.11 19.47
N VAL A 44 -0.03 -5.83 19.70
CA VAL A 44 -1.38 -5.44 20.17
C VAL A 44 -2.51 -5.78 19.19
N CYS A 45 -2.20 -6.04 17.91
CA CYS A 45 -3.19 -6.47 16.92
C CYS A 45 -3.70 -7.89 17.17
N GLN A 46 -3.02 -8.68 18.01
CA GLN A 46 -3.42 -10.05 18.40
C GLN A 46 -3.72 -10.95 17.19
N VAL A 47 -2.85 -10.92 16.18
CA VAL A 47 -3.03 -11.74 14.98
C VAL A 47 -2.86 -13.22 15.32
N GLU A 48 -3.80 -14.04 14.87
CA GLU A 48 -3.82 -15.48 15.05
C GLU A 48 -4.09 -16.23 13.74
N ALA A 49 -3.49 -17.42 13.63
CA ALA A 49 -3.73 -18.38 12.56
C ALA A 49 -3.99 -19.74 13.20
N LYS A 50 -5.15 -20.33 12.94
CA LYS A 50 -5.59 -21.60 13.56
C LYS A 50 -6.10 -22.56 12.50
N LEU A 51 -5.76 -23.83 12.63
CA LEU A 51 -6.34 -24.88 11.77
C LEU A 51 -7.83 -25.02 12.10
N ILE A 52 -8.66 -25.17 11.08
CA ILE A 52 -10.10 -25.39 11.25
C ILE A 52 -10.34 -26.88 11.49
N THR A 53 -10.85 -27.27 12.66
CA THR A 53 -11.02 -28.69 13.01
C THR A 53 -11.96 -29.44 12.08
N SER A 54 -12.95 -28.75 11.51
CA SER A 54 -13.90 -29.32 10.54
C SER A 54 -13.33 -29.43 9.12
N SER A 55 -12.17 -28.85 8.83
CA SER A 55 -11.58 -28.86 7.49
C SER A 55 -10.05 -28.95 7.53
N SER A 56 -9.51 -30.05 6.98
CA SER A 56 -8.07 -30.27 6.95
C SER A 56 -7.32 -29.37 5.97
N ASN A 57 -8.01 -28.67 5.07
CA ASN A 57 -7.40 -27.83 4.03
C ASN A 57 -7.58 -26.32 4.27
N GLU A 58 -8.06 -25.92 5.45
CA GLU A 58 -8.32 -24.51 5.77
C GLU A 58 -7.63 -24.03 7.06
N VAL A 59 -7.23 -22.75 7.05
CA VAL A 59 -6.70 -22.02 8.21
C VAL A 59 -7.56 -20.80 8.46
N SER A 60 -8.14 -20.69 9.66
CA SER A 60 -8.83 -19.49 10.11
C SER A 60 -7.84 -18.41 10.49
N LEU A 61 -8.14 -17.17 10.10
CA LEU A 61 -7.35 -15.99 10.43
C LEU A 61 -8.15 -15.04 11.32
N GLY A 62 -7.54 -14.62 12.42
CA GLY A 62 -8.13 -13.68 13.38
C GLY A 62 -7.18 -12.55 13.74
N PHE A 63 -7.74 -11.44 14.19
CA PHE A 63 -7.02 -10.30 14.76
C PHE A 63 -8.00 -9.44 15.57
N ALA A 64 -7.51 -8.67 16.53
CA ALA A 64 -8.33 -7.71 17.27
C ALA A 64 -8.64 -6.47 16.42
N PHE A 65 -7.60 -5.90 15.80
CA PHE A 65 -7.70 -4.77 14.87
C PHE A 65 -6.43 -4.67 14.01
N LEU A 66 -6.56 -4.02 12.85
CA LEU A 66 -5.44 -3.68 11.96
C LEU A 66 -5.55 -2.22 11.52
N ASP A 67 -4.62 -1.37 11.95
CA ASP A 67 -4.49 -0.01 11.41
C ASP A 67 -3.79 -0.05 10.05
N SER A 68 -3.75 1.10 9.37
CA SER A 68 -3.05 1.23 8.09
C SER A 68 -1.59 0.78 8.20
N GLY A 69 -1.23 -0.22 7.39
CA GLY A 69 0.11 -0.82 7.35
C GLY A 69 0.35 -1.95 8.35
N ASP A 70 -0.59 -2.26 9.24
CA ASP A 70 -0.49 -3.42 10.11
C ASP A 70 -0.84 -4.71 9.39
N GLY A 71 -0.22 -5.79 9.84
CA GLY A 71 -0.49 -7.12 9.31
C GLY A 71 0.38 -8.16 10.00
N ALA A 72 0.48 -9.32 9.37
CA ALA A 72 1.34 -10.39 9.84
C ALA A 72 1.89 -11.24 8.71
N VAL A 73 2.94 -11.98 9.06
CA VAL A 73 3.55 -13.02 8.26
C VAL A 73 3.14 -14.35 8.86
N ILE A 74 2.53 -15.19 8.03
CA ILE A 74 2.03 -16.51 8.41
C ILE A 74 2.80 -17.55 7.62
N GLU A 75 3.42 -18.48 8.33
CA GLU A 75 3.96 -19.71 7.77
C GLU A 75 2.88 -20.77 7.75
N ILE A 76 2.77 -21.47 6.63
CA ILE A 76 1.79 -22.53 6.42
C ILE A 76 2.57 -23.72 5.86
N LEU A 77 2.59 -24.80 6.63
CA LEU A 77 3.13 -26.07 6.19
C LEU A 77 1.97 -26.90 5.65
N HIS A 78 2.06 -27.34 4.40
CA HIS A 78 0.99 -28.08 3.74
C HIS A 78 1.50 -29.12 2.75
N THR A 79 0.61 -30.03 2.34
CA THR A 79 0.91 -31.12 1.40
C THR A 79 0.40 -30.88 -0.03
N SER A 80 -0.44 -29.86 -0.26
CA SER A 80 -1.00 -29.57 -1.60
C SER A 80 0.09 -29.27 -2.64
N GLU A 81 -0.15 -29.69 -3.89
CA GLU A 81 0.72 -29.39 -5.03
C GLU A 81 0.78 -27.88 -5.32
N LYS A 82 -0.31 -27.15 -5.07
CA LYS A 82 -0.37 -25.71 -5.27
C LYS A 82 0.27 -25.01 -4.06
N ARG A 83 1.38 -24.32 -4.31
CA ARG A 83 2.15 -23.60 -3.29
C ARG A 83 1.41 -22.45 -2.58
N HIS A 84 0.37 -21.90 -3.22
CA HIS A 84 -0.28 -20.68 -2.74
C HIS A 84 -1.73 -20.95 -2.38
N PRO A 85 -2.11 -20.85 -1.08
CA PRO A 85 -3.50 -20.90 -0.67
C PRO A 85 -4.26 -19.67 -1.17
N GLU A 86 -5.57 -19.81 -1.28
CA GLU A 86 -6.49 -18.73 -1.60
C GLU A 86 -6.93 -18.02 -0.32
N PHE A 87 -6.87 -16.69 -0.32
CA PHE A 87 -7.31 -15.87 0.82
C PHE A 87 -8.78 -15.51 0.61
N LEU A 88 -9.64 -16.02 1.49
CA LEU A 88 -11.09 -15.90 1.42
C LEU A 88 -11.65 -15.18 2.65
N GLY A 89 -12.90 -14.75 2.54
CA GLY A 89 -13.65 -14.08 3.60
C GLY A 89 -14.12 -12.69 3.19
N THR A 90 -15.02 -12.12 3.97
CA THR A 90 -15.63 -10.81 3.69
C THR A 90 -15.45 -9.86 4.86
N ILE A 91 -15.03 -8.63 4.55
CA ILE A 91 -14.89 -7.53 5.51
C ILE A 91 -15.86 -6.41 5.12
N ARG A 92 -16.71 -6.00 6.06
CA ARG A 92 -17.66 -4.89 5.89
C ARG A 92 -16.91 -3.58 5.60
N GLY A 93 -17.44 -2.80 4.67
CA GLY A 93 -16.84 -1.51 4.31
C GLY A 93 -15.61 -1.60 3.39
N LEU A 94 -15.22 -2.80 2.91
CA LEU A 94 -14.18 -3.00 1.90
C LEU A 94 -14.79 -3.51 0.57
N PRO A 95 -15.31 -2.62 -0.29
CA PRO A 95 -16.00 -3.02 -1.53
C PRO A 95 -15.08 -3.68 -2.55
N SER A 96 -13.78 -3.35 -2.55
CA SER A 96 -12.79 -4.00 -3.41
C SER A 96 -12.27 -5.33 -2.86
N GLY A 97 -12.70 -5.70 -1.65
CA GLY A 97 -12.36 -6.96 -1.00
C GLY A 97 -10.86 -7.14 -0.78
N LEU A 98 -10.42 -8.38 -0.94
CA LEU A 98 -9.06 -8.84 -0.67
C LEU A 98 -8.27 -8.90 -1.98
N HIS A 99 -7.09 -8.27 -2.00
CA HIS A 99 -6.23 -8.25 -3.18
C HIS A 99 -5.00 -9.13 -2.97
N ASN A 100 -4.81 -10.12 -3.85
CA ASN A 100 -3.59 -10.90 -3.91
C ASN A 100 -2.55 -10.17 -4.78
N LEU A 101 -1.48 -9.68 -4.16
CA LEU A 101 -0.39 -8.96 -4.84
C LEU A 101 0.70 -9.89 -5.39
N GLY A 102 0.49 -11.20 -5.35
CA GLY A 102 1.44 -12.21 -5.83
C GLY A 102 2.68 -12.34 -4.95
N ARG A 103 3.77 -12.86 -5.52
CA ARG A 103 5.02 -13.05 -4.80
C ARG A 103 5.68 -11.69 -4.56
N ILE A 104 5.70 -11.26 -3.31
CA ILE A 104 6.56 -10.18 -2.84
C ILE A 104 7.97 -10.75 -2.80
N THR A 105 8.59 -10.87 -3.98
CA THR A 105 10.04 -11.06 -4.04
C THR A 105 10.65 -9.80 -3.46
N GLY A 106 11.56 -9.96 -2.50
CA GLY A 106 12.46 -8.90 -2.07
C GLY A 106 13.40 -8.51 -3.20
N ARG A 107 12.88 -8.13 -4.38
CA ARG A 107 13.61 -7.24 -5.26
C ARG A 107 13.64 -5.92 -4.50
N GLU A 108 14.69 -5.77 -3.70
CA GLU A 108 15.59 -4.63 -3.76
C GLU A 108 15.08 -3.64 -4.81
N PHE A 109 14.10 -2.80 -4.44
CA PHE A 109 13.60 -1.79 -5.35
C PHE A 109 14.77 -0.85 -5.50
N ASN A 110 15.50 -1.09 -6.59
CA ASN A 110 16.85 -0.63 -6.86
C ASN A 110 16.99 0.80 -6.36
N ARG A 111 17.66 0.95 -5.21
CA ARG A 111 17.99 2.24 -4.58
C ARG A 111 18.78 3.15 -5.53
N ARG A 112 19.21 2.65 -6.70
CA ARG A 112 19.95 3.39 -7.72
C ARG A 112 19.10 4.25 -8.66
N LEU A 113 17.77 4.10 -8.73
CA LEU A 113 16.96 4.98 -9.61
C LEU A 113 16.62 6.33 -8.96
N PHE A 114 16.77 6.46 -7.64
CA PHE A 114 16.60 7.73 -6.93
C PHE A 114 17.89 8.04 -6.16
N LEU A 115 18.76 8.87 -6.77
CA LEU A 115 20.01 9.38 -6.18
C LEU A 115 19.78 10.32 -4.97
N LEU A 116 18.53 10.54 -4.53
CA LEU A 116 18.19 11.44 -3.44
C LEU A 116 17.88 10.66 -2.15
N PRO A 117 18.51 11.01 -1.01
CA PRO A 117 18.32 10.32 0.28
C PRO A 117 16.93 10.56 0.92
N THR A 118 16.06 11.32 0.28
CA THR A 118 14.75 11.70 0.83
C THR A 118 13.66 10.69 0.50
N SER A 119 12.76 10.42 1.46
CA SER A 119 11.60 9.58 1.18
C SER A 119 10.75 10.18 0.05
N PRO A 120 10.21 9.38 -0.88
CA PRO A 120 9.54 9.90 -2.06
C PRO A 120 8.24 10.64 -1.75
N ARG A 121 7.65 10.42 -0.56
CA ARG A 121 6.56 11.27 -0.03
C ARG A 121 7.04 12.69 0.29
N LYS A 122 8.21 12.84 0.91
CA LYS A 122 8.82 14.16 1.18
C LYS A 122 9.17 14.84 -0.13
N LEU A 123 9.72 14.12 -1.10
CA LEU A 123 10.01 14.65 -2.42
C LEU A 123 8.74 15.13 -3.13
N GLY A 124 7.68 14.31 -3.15
CA GLY A 124 6.39 14.67 -3.72
C GLY A 124 5.74 15.88 -3.02
N LEU A 125 5.91 16.02 -1.70
CA LEU A 125 5.43 17.19 -0.96
C LEU A 125 6.21 18.45 -1.33
N ILE A 126 7.55 18.37 -1.40
CA ILE A 126 8.40 19.50 -1.80
C ILE A 126 8.06 19.96 -3.22
N THR A 127 7.93 19.03 -4.17
CA THR A 127 7.57 19.39 -5.56
C THR A 127 6.17 19.98 -5.65
N ALA A 128 5.21 19.47 -4.86
CA ALA A 128 3.87 20.03 -4.79
C ALA A 128 3.86 21.47 -4.27
N VAL A 129 4.54 21.73 -3.15
CA VAL A 129 4.65 23.06 -2.54
C VAL A 129 5.36 24.03 -3.47
N LEU A 130 6.45 23.60 -4.12
CA LEU A 130 7.18 24.44 -5.07
C LEU A 130 6.31 24.79 -6.29
N GLY A 131 5.55 23.84 -6.82
CA GLY A 131 4.62 24.07 -7.92
C GLY A 131 3.55 25.10 -7.57
N VAL A 132 2.96 25.00 -6.38
CA VAL A 132 1.99 25.99 -5.86
C VAL A 132 2.62 27.36 -5.70
N ALA A 133 3.85 27.46 -5.18
CA ALA A 133 4.56 28.72 -5.03
C ALA A 133 4.85 29.39 -6.39
N ILE A 134 5.30 28.62 -7.39
CA ILE A 134 5.54 29.12 -8.75
C ILE A 134 4.24 29.61 -9.39
N ALA A 135 3.15 28.83 -9.26
CA ALA A 135 1.84 29.23 -9.77
C ALA A 135 1.33 30.51 -9.10
N GLY A 136 1.49 30.63 -7.78
CA GLY A 136 1.14 31.82 -7.01
C GLY A 136 1.97 33.05 -7.38
N ALA A 137 3.28 32.88 -7.61
CA ALA A 137 4.13 33.96 -8.10
C ALA A 137 3.64 34.47 -9.46
N GLY A 138 3.21 33.58 -10.36
CA GLY A 138 2.62 33.95 -11.65
C GLY A 138 1.37 34.82 -11.56
N LEU A 139 0.60 34.74 -10.46
CA LEU A 139 -0.56 35.60 -10.20
C LEU A 139 -0.17 37.01 -9.72
N LEU A 140 0.97 37.14 -9.04
CA LEU A 140 1.44 38.39 -8.45
C LEU A 140 2.24 39.26 -9.43
N VAL A 141 2.72 38.68 -10.55
CA VAL A 141 3.45 39.47 -11.55
C VAL A 141 2.46 40.35 -12.31
N PRO A 142 2.61 41.69 -12.28
CA PRO A 142 1.73 42.59 -13.02
C PRO A 142 1.78 42.29 -14.51
N TRP A 143 0.61 42.04 -15.10
CA TRP A 143 0.45 41.78 -16.53
C TRP A 143 1.12 42.84 -17.41
N GLU A 144 1.13 44.09 -16.95
CA GLU A 144 1.73 45.24 -17.64
C GLU A 144 3.26 45.19 -17.75
N SER A 145 3.94 44.52 -16.81
CA SER A 145 5.40 44.36 -16.85
C SER A 145 5.85 43.26 -17.82
N LEU A 146 4.99 42.28 -18.10
CA LEU A 146 5.30 41.12 -18.95
C LEU A 146 4.94 41.34 -20.43
N SER A 147 3.96 42.19 -20.72
CA SER A 147 3.51 42.49 -22.09
C SER A 147 4.53 43.30 -22.91
N LYS A 148 5.47 44.00 -22.27
CA LYS A 148 6.54 44.76 -22.95
C LYS A 148 7.65 43.88 -23.53
N SER A 149 7.71 42.60 -23.18
CA SER A 149 8.81 41.70 -23.52
C SER A 149 8.42 40.46 -24.34
N SER A 150 7.15 40.28 -24.71
CA SER A 150 6.70 39.01 -25.32
C SER A 150 6.23 39.17 -26.77
N THR A 151 7.00 38.59 -27.69
CA THR A 151 6.58 38.25 -29.07
C THR A 151 5.83 36.92 -29.16
N GLN A 152 5.49 36.30 -28.02
CA GLN A 152 4.88 34.98 -27.97
C GLN A 152 3.35 35.04 -27.95
N ALA A 153 2.71 33.99 -28.50
CA ALA A 153 1.26 33.86 -28.61
C ALA A 153 0.51 33.76 -27.28
N LEU A 154 1.22 33.49 -26.16
CA LEU A 154 0.63 33.38 -24.83
C LEU A 154 1.27 34.37 -23.85
N PRO A 155 0.48 34.88 -22.89
CA PRO A 155 0.98 35.72 -21.82
C PRO A 155 1.95 34.93 -20.92
N THR A 156 3.12 35.49 -20.64
CA THR A 156 4.17 34.83 -19.84
C THR A 156 3.67 34.43 -18.45
N SER A 157 2.74 35.18 -17.85
CA SER A 157 2.10 34.82 -16.59
C SER A 157 1.34 33.50 -16.68
N LEU A 158 0.59 33.23 -17.76
CA LEU A 158 -0.09 31.94 -17.95
C LEU A 158 0.91 30.79 -18.14
N VAL A 159 2.04 31.04 -18.80
CA VAL A 159 3.08 30.01 -18.98
C VAL A 159 3.67 29.62 -17.62
N VAL A 160 3.99 30.61 -16.77
CA VAL A 160 4.51 30.38 -15.41
C VAL A 160 3.46 29.68 -14.54
N MET A 161 2.20 30.10 -14.60
CA MET A 161 1.10 29.45 -13.88
C MET A 161 0.90 28.00 -14.33
N GLY A 162 0.90 27.74 -15.64
CA GLY A 162 0.75 26.40 -16.20
C GLY A 162 1.89 25.47 -15.80
N ALA A 163 3.13 25.96 -15.82
CA ALA A 163 4.28 25.21 -15.34
C ALA A 163 4.14 24.89 -13.84
N GLY A 164 3.79 25.88 -13.00
CA GLY A 164 3.57 25.67 -11.57
C GLY A 164 2.47 24.64 -11.27
N ALA A 165 1.34 24.71 -11.97
CA ALA A 165 0.24 23.76 -11.83
C ALA A 165 0.66 22.33 -12.22
N LEU A 166 1.45 22.17 -13.29
CA LEU A 166 1.97 20.88 -13.72
C LEU A 166 2.91 20.26 -12.66
N TYR A 167 3.81 21.07 -12.08
CA TYR A 167 4.69 20.63 -10.99
C TYR A 167 3.89 20.23 -9.74
N ALA A 168 2.83 20.97 -9.41
CA ALA A 168 1.95 20.66 -8.30
C ALA A 168 1.23 19.31 -8.50
N LEU A 169 0.67 19.10 -9.70
CA LEU A 169 0.03 17.83 -10.09
C LEU A 169 1.01 16.66 -10.04
N MET A 170 2.21 16.83 -10.57
CA MET A 170 3.23 15.78 -10.55
C MET A 170 3.63 15.40 -9.11
N GLY A 171 3.76 16.37 -8.20
CA GLY A 171 3.97 16.11 -6.78
C GLY A 171 2.82 15.35 -6.12
N ALA A 172 1.57 15.74 -6.40
CA ALA A 172 0.38 15.06 -5.91
C ALA A 172 0.29 13.61 -6.42
N VAL A 173 0.60 13.37 -7.70
CA VAL A 173 0.65 12.02 -8.29
C VAL A 173 1.72 11.16 -7.61
N LEU A 174 2.92 11.70 -7.37
CA LEU A 174 3.97 10.97 -6.65
C LEU A 174 3.55 10.59 -5.23
N ILE A 175 2.88 11.48 -4.51
CA ILE A 175 2.32 11.17 -3.18
C ILE A 175 1.27 10.06 -3.29
N PHE A 176 0.35 10.17 -4.25
CA PHE A 176 -0.73 9.21 -4.45
C PHE A 176 -0.20 7.81 -4.79
N LEU A 177 0.75 7.72 -5.73
CA LEU A 177 1.36 6.45 -6.14
C LEU A 177 2.19 5.80 -5.03
N THR A 178 2.77 6.61 -4.14
CA THR A 178 3.61 6.09 -3.03
C THR A 178 2.81 5.82 -1.73
N ARG A 179 1.49 5.97 -1.77
CA ARG A 179 0.61 5.70 -0.62
C ARG A 179 0.51 4.21 -0.29
N ARG A 180 0.42 3.33 -1.29
CA ARG A 180 0.27 1.86 -1.12
C ARG A 180 1.62 1.15 -1.08
N ARG A 181 2.34 1.23 0.04
CA ARG A 181 3.63 0.52 0.21
C ARG A 181 3.51 -0.67 1.14
N TYR A 182 4.26 -1.72 0.80
CA TYR A 182 4.50 -2.86 1.68
C TYR A 182 5.12 -2.40 3.01
N PRO A 183 4.56 -2.81 4.15
CA PRO A 183 5.10 -2.44 5.46
C PRO A 183 6.43 -3.15 5.72
N LYS A 184 7.49 -2.37 5.92
CA LYS A 184 8.84 -2.90 6.21
C LYS A 184 8.89 -3.77 7.47
N ALA A 185 7.99 -3.52 8.42
CA ALA A 185 7.88 -4.31 9.65
C ALA A 185 7.60 -5.79 9.36
N LEU A 186 6.97 -6.13 8.24
CA LEU A 186 6.64 -7.51 7.86
C LEU A 186 7.70 -8.18 6.99
N HIS A 187 8.88 -7.57 6.78
CA HIS A 187 9.97 -8.26 6.11
C HIS A 187 10.53 -9.36 7.02
N VAL A 188 10.63 -10.56 6.48
CA VAL A 188 11.33 -11.69 7.09
C VAL A 188 12.49 -11.96 6.16
N ASP A 189 13.71 -11.87 6.69
CA ASP A 189 14.90 -12.29 5.96
C ASP A 189 14.71 -13.77 5.65
N GLU A 190 14.82 -14.17 4.38
CA GLU A 190 14.70 -15.58 4.00
C GLU A 190 15.69 -16.37 4.86
N LEU A 191 15.18 -17.25 5.73
CA LEU A 191 16.00 -18.16 6.53
C LEU A 191 16.87 -18.97 5.55
N GLY A 192 18.19 -18.79 5.67
CA GLY A 192 19.19 -19.50 4.89
C GLY A 192 19.21 -21.00 5.14
#